data_AF-A0A3B0PS70-F1
#
_entry.id   AF-A0A3B0PS70-F1
#
_cell.length_a   1.000
_cell.length_b   1.000
_cell.length_c   1.000
_cell.angle_alpha   90.00
_cell.angle_beta   90.00
_cell.angle_gamma   90.00
#
_symmetry.space_group_name_H-M   'P 1'
#
loop_
_entity.id
_entity.type
_entity.pdbx_description
1 polymer ?
#
loop_
_entity_poly.entity_id
_entity_poly.type
_entity_poly.pdbx_seq_one_letter_code
_entity_poly.pdbx_strand_id
1 'polypeptide(L)'
;MQLDKNRKSKLKLKSNTIGLILLIPVILLLTLFTFLPIILSFIESFKVYARHSMVNYTFGIRNFTQLVSDSEFKDSFLNTNLLIFLGTPLVIFLAFILSLIFSEISSKIFKNIAVVCLFSQFFTSAFAVGISFIYFFSTNNDGFNRLFNTRIRFTNDFDGRNILIVYFIYYVW
;
A
#
# COMPACT_ATOMS: atom_id res chain seq x y z
N MET A 1 -30.24 -43.43 20.31
CA MET A 1 -30.22 -41.98 20.00
C MET A 1 -29.02 -41.22 20.61
N GLN A 2 -28.45 -41.61 21.76
CA GLN A 2 -27.30 -40.91 22.39
C GLN A 2 -25.92 -41.22 21.75
N LEU A 3 -25.73 -42.42 21.17
CA LEU A 3 -24.45 -42.84 20.56
C LEU A 3 -24.06 -42.01 19.32
N ASP A 4 -25.05 -41.50 18.58
CA ASP A 4 -24.83 -40.75 17.35
C ASP A 4 -24.41 -39.29 17.60
N LYS A 5 -24.87 -38.70 18.72
CA LYS A 5 -24.50 -37.34 19.16
C LYS A 5 -23.03 -37.25 19.57
N ASN A 6 -22.51 -38.29 20.23
CA ASN A 6 -21.10 -38.40 20.63
C ASN A 6 -20.14 -38.70 19.46
N ARG A 7 -20.59 -39.38 18.41
CA ARG A 7 -19.81 -39.54 17.17
C ARG A 7 -19.68 -38.22 16.42
N LYS A 8 -20.78 -37.47 16.28
CA LYS A 8 -20.77 -36.15 15.61
C LYS A 8 -19.92 -35.12 16.34
N SER A 9 -19.90 -35.09 17.68
CA SER A 9 -19.03 -34.18 18.43
C SER A 9 -17.54 -34.54 18.30
N LYS A 10 -17.18 -35.83 18.38
CA LYS A 10 -15.80 -36.30 18.16
C LYS A 10 -15.32 -36.07 16.73
N LEU A 11 -16.18 -36.25 15.72
CA LEU A 11 -15.85 -35.95 14.33
C LEU A 11 -15.68 -34.44 14.09
N LYS A 12 -16.50 -33.59 14.72
CA LYS A 12 -16.40 -32.13 14.64
C LYS A 12 -15.16 -31.59 15.35
N LEU A 13 -14.79 -32.16 16.50
CA LEU A 13 -13.54 -31.84 17.21
C LEU A 13 -12.31 -32.32 16.44
N LYS A 14 -12.31 -33.56 15.92
CA LYS A 14 -11.19 -34.10 15.12
C LYS A 14 -10.98 -33.34 13.81
N SER A 15 -12.06 -32.88 13.18
CA SER A 15 -12.01 -32.02 11.98
C SER A 15 -11.40 -30.64 12.28
N ASN A 16 -11.72 -30.04 13.44
CA ASN A 16 -11.15 -28.75 13.84
C ASN A 16 -9.65 -28.84 14.18
N THR A 17 -9.21 -29.95 14.79
CA THR A 17 -7.79 -30.18 15.08
C THR A 17 -6.95 -30.35 13.81
N ILE A 18 -7.48 -31.02 12.78
CA ILE A 18 -6.78 -31.16 11.49
C ILE A 18 -6.63 -29.81 10.80
N GLY A 19 -7.68 -28.97 10.81
CA GLY A 19 -7.60 -27.59 10.30
C GLY A 19 -6.57 -26.74 11.03
N LEU A 20 -6.49 -26.85 12.36
CA LEU A 20 -5.47 -26.17 13.17
C LEU A 20 -4.06 -26.65 12.81
N ILE A 21 -3.84 -27.95 12.63
CA ILE A 21 -2.53 -28.50 12.23
C ILE A 21 -2.10 -27.99 10.85
N LEU A 22 -3.04 -27.86 9.91
CA LEU A 22 -2.77 -27.30 8.57
C LEU A 22 -2.45 -25.79 8.62
N LEU A 23 -2.93 -25.07 9.64
CA LEU A 23 -2.60 -23.65 9.86
C LEU A 23 -1.23 -23.45 10.49
N ILE A 24 -0.70 -24.43 11.25
CA ILE A 24 0.61 -24.33 11.92
C ILE A 24 1.72 -23.82 10.99
N PRO A 25 1.96 -24.36 9.78
CA PRO A 25 3.05 -23.87 8.92
C PRO A 25 2.87 -22.41 8.51
N VAL A 26 1.64 -21.96 8.23
CA VAL A 26 1.37 -20.56 7.88
C VAL A 26 1.59 -19.65 9.08
N ILE A 27 1.09 -20.03 10.26
CA ILE A 27 1.26 -19.27 11.50
C ILE A 27 2.75 -19.18 11.86
N LEU A 28 3.50 -20.28 11.70
CA LEU A 28 4.94 -20.31 11.94
C LEU A 28 5.67 -19.33 11.02
N LEU A 29 5.37 -19.35 9.72
CA LEU A 29 5.98 -18.44 8.74
C LEU A 29 5.65 -16.98 9.03
N LEU A 30 4.37 -16.65 9.29
CA LEU A 30 3.97 -15.29 9.66
C LEU A 30 4.65 -14.83 10.95
N THR A 31 4.76 -15.71 11.94
CA THR A 31 5.43 -15.39 13.21
C THR A 31 6.91 -15.09 12.98
N LEU A 32 7.61 -15.95 12.25
CA LEU A 32 9.05 -15.85 12.05
C LEU A 32 9.46 -14.70 11.12
N PHE A 33 8.70 -14.48 10.04
CA PHE A 33 9.07 -13.53 8.99
C PHE A 33 8.29 -12.22 9.00
N THR A 34 7.19 -12.12 9.75
CA THR A 34 6.40 -10.89 9.86
C THR A 34 6.42 -10.34 11.28
N PHE A 35 5.89 -11.09 12.26
CA PHE A 35 5.75 -10.59 13.62
C PHE A 35 7.08 -10.40 14.34
N LEU A 36 8.01 -11.36 14.19
CA LEU A 36 9.32 -11.28 14.84
C LEU A 36 10.12 -10.05 14.35
N PRO A 37 10.29 -9.78 13.04
CA PRO A 37 10.94 -8.56 12.56
C PRO A 37 10.26 -7.26 13.03
N ILE A 38 8.93 -7.24 13.15
CA ILE A 38 8.20 -6.07 13.69
C ILE A 38 8.60 -5.82 15.15
N ILE A 39 8.60 -6.85 15.99
CA ILE A 39 8.98 -6.73 17.41
C ILE A 39 10.44 -6.30 17.54
N LEU A 40 11.35 -6.90 16.76
CA LEU A 40 12.75 -6.51 16.77
C LEU A 40 12.92 -5.04 16.35
N SER A 41 12.27 -4.62 15.27
CA SER A 41 12.33 -3.22 14.78
C SER A 41 11.77 -2.25 15.82
N PHE A 42 10.71 -2.65 16.52
CA PHE A 42 10.13 -1.86 17.60
C PHE A 42 11.12 -1.70 18.75
N ILE A 43 11.79 -2.77 19.18
CA ILE A 43 12.83 -2.69 20.23
C ILE A 43 14.01 -1.82 19.76
N GLU A 44 14.46 -1.98 18.52
CA GLU A 44 15.53 -1.17 17.93
C GLU A 44 15.18 0.31 17.88
N SER A 45 13.91 0.68 17.69
CA SER A 45 13.48 2.08 17.65
C SER A 45 13.76 2.85 18.96
N PHE A 46 13.80 2.15 20.10
CA PHE A 46 14.17 2.73 21.40
C PHE A 46 15.68 2.73 21.67
N LYS A 47 16.48 2.07 20.84
CA LYS A 47 17.94 2.09 20.96
C LYS A 47 18.49 3.37 20.34
N VAL A 48 19.07 4.20 21.17
CA VAL A 48 19.64 5.47 20.75
C VAL A 48 21.15 5.33 20.66
N TYR A 49 21.66 5.25 19.44
CA TYR A 49 23.07 5.10 19.15
C TYR A 49 23.83 6.43 19.32
N ALA A 50 25.10 6.36 19.71
CA ALA A 50 25.97 7.53 19.69
C ALA A 50 26.33 7.90 18.24
N ARG A 51 26.53 9.20 17.97
CA ARG A 51 26.68 9.78 16.61
C ARG A 51 27.74 9.10 15.72
N HIS A 52 28.71 8.40 16.32
CA HIS A 52 29.79 7.70 15.62
C HIS A 52 30.04 6.27 16.15
N SER A 53 29.10 5.67 16.87
CA SER A 53 29.22 4.28 17.35
C SER A 53 27.97 3.48 16.99
N MET A 54 28.17 2.39 16.24
CA MET A 54 27.11 1.41 15.95
C MET A 54 26.98 0.34 17.05
N VAL A 55 27.82 0.40 18.09
CA VAL A 55 27.91 -0.64 19.14
C VAL A 55 27.36 -0.12 20.46
N ASN A 56 27.61 1.16 20.78
CA ASN A 56 27.16 1.77 22.03
C ASN A 56 25.80 2.45 21.83
N TYR A 57 24.77 1.89 22.47
CA TYR A 57 23.43 2.45 22.50
C TYR A 57 22.94 2.63 23.93
N THR A 58 21.98 3.54 24.11
CA THR A 58 21.23 3.71 25.35
C THR A 58 19.74 3.59 25.03
N PHE A 59 18.96 2.96 25.88
CA PHE A 59 17.50 2.92 25.72
C PHE A 59 16.89 4.29 26.03
N GLY A 60 16.02 4.79 25.15
CA GLY A 60 15.32 6.05 25.37
C GLY A 60 14.41 6.46 24.22
N ILE A 61 13.70 7.57 24.39
CA ILE A 61 12.75 8.11 23.41
C ILE A 61 13.34 9.20 22.50
N ARG A 62 14.65 9.44 22.57
CA ARG A 62 15.32 10.56 21.88
C ARG A 62 15.08 10.52 20.37
N ASN A 63 15.16 9.33 19.77
CA ASN A 63 14.88 9.10 18.34
C ASN A 63 13.51 9.67 17.93
N PHE A 64 12.47 9.41 18.72
CA PHE A 64 11.11 9.91 18.45
C PHE A 64 11.02 11.42 18.61
N THR A 65 11.61 11.99 19.67
CA THR A 65 11.58 13.45 19.89
C THR A 65 12.31 14.23 18.79
N GLN A 66 13.43 13.68 18.30
CA GLN A 66 14.18 14.27 17.19
C GLN A 66 13.37 14.20 15.88
N LEU A 67 12.78 13.02 15.59
CA LEU A 67 11.97 12.79 14.41
C LEU A 67 10.72 13.69 14.36
N VAL A 68 10.01 13.86 15.47
CA VAL A 68 8.83 14.75 15.53
C VAL A 68 9.22 16.24 15.50
N SER A 69 10.47 16.58 15.81
CA SER A 69 10.95 17.97 15.73
C SER A 69 11.45 18.33 14.32
N ASP A 70 11.73 17.34 13.49
CA ASP A 70 12.22 17.51 12.12
C ASP A 70 11.13 18.06 11.19
N SER A 71 11.44 19.17 10.51
CA SER A 71 10.53 19.80 9.55
C SER A 71 10.28 18.92 8.33
N GLU A 72 11.32 18.23 7.83
CA GLU A 72 11.20 17.41 6.63
C GLU A 72 10.32 16.18 6.89
N PHE A 73 10.42 15.62 8.10
CA PHE A 73 9.51 14.56 8.55
C PHE A 73 8.06 15.05 8.61
N LYS A 74 7.80 16.24 9.19
CA LYS A 74 6.44 16.79 9.28
C LYS A 74 5.83 17.01 7.91
N ASP A 75 6.59 17.61 6.99
CA ASP A 75 6.11 17.88 5.64
C ASP A 75 5.82 16.57 4.90
N SER A 76 6.74 15.60 4.97
CA SER A 76 6.54 14.28 4.37
C SER A 76 5.34 13.54 4.97
N PHE A 77 5.19 13.56 6.29
CA PHE A 77 4.07 12.95 7.00
C PHE A 77 2.74 13.57 6.59
N LEU A 78 2.64 14.91 6.54
CA LEU A 78 1.43 15.59 6.11
C LEU A 78 1.10 15.31 4.65
N ASN A 79 2.08 15.31 3.77
CA ASN A 79 1.89 15.01 2.35
C ASN A 79 1.39 13.57 2.14
N THR A 80 1.98 12.59 2.83
CA THR A 80 1.52 11.19 2.77
C THR A 80 0.10 11.04 3.30
N ASN A 81 -0.22 11.65 4.44
CA ASN A 81 -1.58 11.60 4.99
C ASN A 81 -2.59 12.28 4.07
N LEU A 82 -2.26 13.44 3.50
CA LEU A 82 -3.12 14.15 2.54
C LEU A 82 -3.43 13.26 1.33
N LEU A 83 -2.43 12.59 0.77
CA LEU A 83 -2.61 11.67 -0.35
C LEU A 83 -3.51 10.49 0.02
N ILE A 84 -3.36 9.91 1.20
CA ILE A 84 -4.21 8.79 1.65
C ILE A 84 -5.65 9.28 1.89
N PHE A 85 -5.85 10.33 2.68
CA PHE A 85 -7.17 10.79 3.08
C PHE A 85 -7.98 11.39 1.92
N LEU A 86 -7.34 11.96 0.90
CA LEU A 86 -8.04 12.43 -0.29
C LEU A 86 -8.09 11.37 -1.39
N GLY A 87 -7.00 10.64 -1.61
CA GLY A 87 -6.87 9.67 -2.69
C GLY A 87 -7.71 8.43 -2.45
N THR A 88 -7.64 7.82 -1.26
CA THR A 88 -8.35 6.56 -0.99
C THR A 88 -9.87 6.71 -1.14
N PRO A 89 -10.53 7.72 -0.54
CA PRO A 89 -11.98 7.86 -0.70
C PRO A 89 -12.38 8.15 -2.14
N LEU A 90 -11.58 8.92 -2.89
CA LEU A 90 -11.84 9.21 -4.29
C LEU A 90 -11.78 7.95 -5.15
N VAL A 91 -10.76 7.10 -4.97
CA VAL A 91 -10.65 5.82 -5.70
C VAL A 91 -11.82 4.90 -5.38
N ILE A 92 -12.22 4.80 -4.10
CA ILE A 92 -13.39 4.00 -3.70
C ILE A 92 -14.67 4.54 -4.35
N PHE A 93 -14.84 5.86 -4.38
CA PHE A 93 -15.99 6.50 -5.00
C PHE A 93 -16.04 6.27 -6.51
N LEU A 94 -14.91 6.41 -7.21
CA LEU A 94 -14.81 6.09 -8.64
C LEU A 94 -15.08 4.61 -8.93
N ALA A 95 -14.53 3.70 -8.12
CA ALA A 95 -14.77 2.27 -8.23
C ALA A 95 -16.26 1.94 -8.04
N PHE A 96 -16.94 2.61 -7.12
CA PHE A 96 -18.38 2.48 -6.91
C PHE A 96 -19.18 2.96 -8.13
N ILE A 97 -18.85 4.14 -8.69
CA ILE A 97 -19.50 4.65 -9.91
C ILE A 97 -19.30 3.67 -11.08
N LEU A 98 -18.07 3.20 -11.30
CA LEU A 98 -17.77 2.22 -12.35
C LEU A 98 -18.53 0.91 -12.15
N SER A 99 -18.65 0.45 -10.91
CA SER A 99 -19.45 -0.73 -10.55
C SER A 99 -20.93 -0.55 -10.92
N LEU A 100 -21.52 0.61 -10.62
CA LEU A 100 -22.90 0.93 -11.01
C LEU A 100 -23.07 0.94 -12.53
N ILE A 101 -22.17 1.60 -13.25
CA ILE A 101 -22.18 1.63 -14.72
C ILE A 101 -22.13 0.20 -15.27
N PHE A 102 -21.24 -0.64 -14.74
CA PHE A 102 -21.11 -2.03 -15.18
C PHE A 102 -22.27 -2.94 -14.78
N SER A 103 -23.08 -2.54 -13.79
CA SER A 103 -24.32 -3.22 -13.44
C SER A 103 -25.40 -3.04 -14.51
N GLU A 104 -25.48 -1.85 -15.11
CA GLU A 104 -26.50 -1.50 -16.12
C GLU A 104 -26.16 -1.99 -17.55
N ILE A 105 -24.92 -2.39 -17.81
CA ILE A 105 -24.51 -2.88 -19.12
C ILE A 105 -25.11 -4.27 -19.40
N SER A 106 -26.06 -4.33 -20.34
CA SER A 106 -26.72 -5.56 -20.78
C SER A 106 -25.81 -6.48 -21.65
N SER A 107 -24.87 -5.89 -22.39
CA SER A 107 -23.95 -6.68 -23.24
C SER A 107 -22.85 -7.36 -22.42
N LYS A 108 -22.93 -8.69 -22.32
CA LYS A 108 -21.94 -9.51 -21.59
C LYS A 108 -20.53 -9.43 -22.18
N ILE A 109 -20.39 -9.31 -23.50
CA ILE A 109 -19.08 -9.16 -24.16
C ILE A 109 -18.43 -7.83 -23.75
N PHE A 110 -19.17 -6.73 -23.84
CA PHE A 110 -18.61 -5.41 -23.56
C PHE A 110 -18.23 -5.26 -22.09
N LYS A 111 -19.09 -5.77 -21.18
CA LYS A 111 -18.79 -5.82 -19.75
C LYS A 111 -17.50 -6.60 -19.46
N ASN A 112 -17.33 -7.79 -20.06
CA ASN A 112 -16.14 -8.59 -19.84
C ASN A 112 -14.87 -7.89 -20.35
N ILE A 113 -14.91 -7.28 -21.53
CA ILE A 113 -13.76 -6.54 -22.08
C ILE A 113 -13.41 -5.36 -21.18
N ALA A 114 -14.40 -4.56 -20.77
CA ALA A 114 -14.17 -3.39 -19.91
C ALA A 114 -13.58 -3.78 -18.54
N VAL A 115 -14.09 -4.84 -17.93
CA VAL A 115 -13.54 -5.40 -16.68
C VAL A 115 -12.10 -5.85 -16.89
N VAL A 116 -11.80 -6.64 -17.94
CA VAL A 116 -10.44 -7.10 -18.21
C VAL A 116 -9.47 -5.93 -18.43
N CYS A 117 -9.86 -4.89 -19.18
CA CYS A 117 -9.04 -3.71 -19.37
C CYS A 117 -8.76 -2.98 -18.06
N LEU A 118 -9.77 -2.76 -17.21
CA LEU A 118 -9.57 -2.09 -15.92
C LEU A 118 -8.69 -2.92 -14.97
N PHE A 119 -8.89 -4.23 -14.89
CA PHE A 119 -8.09 -5.09 -14.01
C PHE A 119 -6.71 -5.43 -14.60
N SER A 120 -6.45 -5.17 -15.88
CA SER A 120 -5.15 -5.49 -16.48
C SER A 120 -3.99 -4.71 -15.88
N GLN A 121 -4.24 -3.53 -15.30
CA GLN A 121 -3.20 -2.72 -14.68
C GLN A 121 -2.56 -3.39 -13.47
N PHE A 122 -3.28 -4.28 -12.77
CA PHE A 122 -2.75 -5.03 -11.62
C PHE A 122 -1.62 -5.99 -11.99
N PHE A 123 -1.42 -6.27 -13.28
CA PHE A 123 -0.30 -7.07 -13.77
C PHE A 123 0.96 -6.24 -14.08
N THR A 124 0.86 -4.90 -14.04
CA THR A 124 1.98 -4.01 -14.33
C THR A 124 2.81 -3.77 -13.05
N SER A 125 4.13 -3.92 -13.13
CA SER A 125 4.99 -3.71 -11.96
C SER A 125 5.06 -2.23 -11.57
N ALA A 126 5.09 -1.91 -10.28
CA ALA A 126 5.20 -0.54 -9.79
C ALA A 126 6.41 0.21 -10.39
N PHE A 127 7.51 -0.50 -10.65
CA PHE A 127 8.68 0.05 -11.33
C PHE A 127 8.37 0.51 -12.76
N ALA A 128 7.68 -0.31 -13.56
CA ALA A 128 7.31 0.04 -14.93
C ALA A 128 6.39 1.27 -14.95
N VAL A 129 5.42 1.33 -14.04
CA VAL A 129 4.52 2.48 -13.88
C VAL A 129 5.31 3.74 -13.55
N GLY A 130 6.25 3.67 -12.60
CA GLY A 130 7.11 4.81 -12.24
C GLY A 130 7.90 5.34 -13.43
N ILE A 131 8.52 4.46 -14.23
CA ILE A 131 9.22 4.85 -15.45
C ILE A 131 8.26 5.49 -16.47
N SER A 132 7.07 4.90 -16.68
CA SER A 132 6.06 5.47 -17.57
C SER A 132 5.65 6.89 -17.15
N PHE A 133 5.46 7.14 -15.85
CA PHE A 133 5.15 8.46 -15.32
C PHE A 133 6.31 9.46 -15.48
N ILE A 134 7.56 9.01 -15.31
CA ILE A 134 8.74 9.85 -15.57
C ILE A 134 8.74 10.32 -17.03
N TYR A 135 8.48 9.43 -17.98
CA TYR A 135 8.41 9.79 -19.39
C TYR A 135 7.19 10.68 -19.69
N PHE A 136 6.03 10.35 -19.15
CA PHE A 136 4.77 11.05 -19.42
C PHE A 136 4.76 12.50 -18.91
N PHE A 137 5.45 12.76 -17.78
CA PHE A 137 5.63 14.08 -17.18
C PHE A 137 7.05 14.64 -17.39
N SER A 138 7.77 14.17 -18.40
CA SER A 138 9.10 14.70 -18.74
C SER A 138 8.99 16.12 -19.33
N THR A 139 9.99 16.96 -19.07
CA THR A 139 10.08 18.33 -19.61
C THR A 139 10.51 18.38 -21.08
N ASN A 140 10.97 17.25 -21.65
CA ASN A 140 11.50 17.21 -23.01
C ASN A 140 10.41 17.19 -24.11
N ASN A 141 9.22 17.76 -23.84
CA ASN A 141 8.11 17.94 -24.77
C ASN A 141 7.39 16.68 -25.29
N ASP A 142 7.56 15.52 -24.65
CA ASP A 142 6.85 14.30 -25.02
C ASP A 142 5.78 13.95 -23.98
N GLY A 143 4.49 14.04 -24.34
CA GLY A 143 3.37 13.60 -23.50
C GLY A 143 2.49 14.71 -22.91
N PHE A 144 2.16 14.60 -21.62
CA PHE A 144 1.15 15.42 -20.93
C PHE A 144 1.48 16.91 -20.92
N ASN A 145 2.74 17.24 -20.64
CA ASN A 145 3.22 18.62 -20.55
C ASN A 145 3.04 19.38 -21.88
N ARG A 146 3.19 18.71 -23.02
CA ARG A 146 2.94 19.31 -24.35
C ARG A 146 1.46 19.47 -24.65
N LEU A 147 0.64 18.48 -24.28
CA LEU A 147 -0.81 18.54 -24.52
C LEU A 147 -1.49 19.69 -23.77
N PHE A 148 -1.07 19.97 -22.54
CA PHE A 148 -1.67 20.98 -21.69
C PHE A 148 -0.81 22.25 -21.51
N ASN A 149 0.31 22.35 -22.22
CA ASN A 149 1.30 23.43 -22.08
C ASN A 149 1.72 23.68 -20.62
N THR A 150 1.91 22.59 -19.87
CA THR A 150 2.31 22.63 -18.46
C THR A 150 3.79 22.24 -18.30
N ARG A 151 4.41 22.60 -17.17
CA ARG A 151 5.81 22.29 -16.85
C ARG A 151 5.94 21.45 -15.58
N ILE A 152 5.05 20.47 -15.43
CA ILE A 152 4.99 19.66 -14.21
C ILE A 152 5.97 18.50 -14.35
N ARG A 153 6.73 18.21 -13.30
CA ARG A 153 7.76 17.16 -13.30
C ARG A 153 7.47 16.16 -12.19
N PHE A 154 7.70 14.88 -12.47
CA PHE A 154 7.50 13.81 -11.48
C PHE A 154 8.65 13.68 -10.48
N THR A 155 9.89 14.03 -10.85
CA THR A 155 11.09 13.76 -10.02
C THR A 155 11.83 14.99 -9.52
N ASN A 156 11.91 16.07 -10.31
CA ASN A 156 12.75 17.24 -10.02
C ASN A 156 11.95 18.54 -10.07
N ASP A 157 10.97 18.67 -9.18
CA ASP A 157 10.18 19.89 -9.00
C ASP A 157 10.60 20.61 -7.71
N PHE A 158 11.35 21.71 -7.86
CA PHE A 158 11.85 22.52 -6.74
C PHE A 158 10.78 23.47 -6.16
N ASP A 159 9.67 23.69 -6.87
CA ASP A 159 8.56 24.55 -6.42
C ASP A 159 7.60 23.80 -5.47
N GLY A 160 7.74 22.47 -5.36
CA GLY A 160 7.11 21.59 -4.36
C GLY A 160 5.58 21.46 -4.40
N ARG A 161 4.86 22.39 -5.05
CA ARG A 161 3.38 22.42 -5.04
C ARG A 161 2.75 21.63 -6.18
N ASN A 162 3.39 21.58 -7.35
CA ASN A 162 2.80 20.93 -8.52
C ASN A 162 3.02 19.42 -8.52
N ILE A 163 4.07 18.94 -7.84
CA ILE A 163 4.38 17.51 -7.71
C ILE A 163 3.27 16.72 -6.99
N LEU A 164 2.55 17.33 -6.04
CA LEU A 164 1.46 16.67 -5.31
C LEU A 164 0.33 16.24 -6.24
N ILE A 165 0.04 17.01 -7.29
CA ILE A 165 -0.98 16.67 -8.28
C ILE A 165 -0.55 15.43 -9.07
N VAL A 166 0.72 15.32 -9.43
CA VAL A 166 1.24 14.14 -10.13
C VAL A 166 1.20 12.91 -9.23
N TYR A 167 1.60 13.06 -7.96
CA TYR A 167 1.49 11.97 -6.99
C TYR A 167 0.06 11.56 -6.74
N PHE A 168 -0.89 12.50 -6.76
CA PHE A 168 -2.31 12.19 -6.66
C PHE A 168 -2.80 11.37 -7.86
N ILE A 169 -2.42 11.76 -9.08
CA ILE A 169 -2.73 10.99 -10.29
C ILE A 169 -2.09 9.60 -10.23
N TYR A 170 -0.82 9.52 -9.81
CA TYR A 170 -0.10 8.27 -9.62
C TYR A 170 -0.74 7.37 -8.56
N TYR A 171 -1.31 7.95 -7.50
CA TYR A 171 -2.03 7.23 -6.45
C TYR A 171 -3.38 6.69 -6.92
N VAL A 172 -4.09 7.44 -7.77
CA VAL A 172 -5.40 7.06 -8.31
C VAL A 172 -5.30 6.02 -9.42
N TRP A 173 -4.20 6.04 -10.18
CA TRP A 173 -3.88 5.05 -11.21
C TRP A 173 -3.74 3.65 -10.59
#